data_AF-A0A7K5IND5-F1
#
_entry.id   AF-A0A7K5IND5-F1
#
_cell.length_a   1.000
_cell.length_b   1.000
_cell.length_c   1.000
_cell.angle_alpha   90.00
_cell.angle_beta   90.00
_cell.angle_gamma   90.00
#
_symmetry.space_group_name_H-M   'P 1'
#
loop_
_entity.id
_entity.type
_entity.pdbx_description
1 polymer ?
#
loop_
_entity_poly.entity_id
_entity_poly.type
_entity_poly.pdbx_seq_one_letter_code
_entity_poly.pdbx_strand_id
1 'polypeptide(L)'
;GVFSLQLSVQAEIAPVAQVLVYTTVPSGEVIADSAKFNTELCFNNKVGLSFSPSEGLPSSDAHLQFQASPNSLCAVRAVDKSVLLMKPEADLSPTSVYDLLPVKEFHGYVHGSNVNLAEPLWNCMTVEPIVRDGITYVPVTGVNEEDTYSILKEMGLKVFTNTKVRKPWFCGPSNHIYAAHPPVALGSPAAMPATPMYAMRTSSTPEEVTETVRKYFPETWIWSLVPISSEGKADVEVTIPDTITEWKANAFCTSADTGFGLSPTVSLRAFQPFFVELTMPYSVVRGESFTLKATVFNYLPACIRVSVALAPSTHFLATLVEKDKESHCICENVRKTVAWLVTPKSLGQVEFSVTTEALQNQQPCGNYIVESPEKGRKDTVIRQLLVEPEGIEKETTQNSVLCVQG
;
A
#
# COMPACT_ATOMS: atom_id res chain seq x y z
N GLY A 1 -0.50 -40.04 -26.66
CA GLY A 1 -0.02 -40.39 -25.31
C GLY A 1 -0.14 -39.18 -24.41
N VAL A 2 -0.15 -39.35 -23.10
CA VAL A 2 -0.13 -38.25 -22.13
C VAL A 2 1.22 -38.29 -21.44
N PHE A 3 1.94 -37.17 -21.44
CA PHE A 3 3.21 -37.01 -20.73
C PHE A 3 3.01 -35.97 -19.64
N SER A 4 3.06 -36.40 -18.38
CA SER A 4 2.80 -35.55 -17.22
C SER A 4 4.12 -35.15 -16.55
N LEU A 5 4.36 -33.85 -16.42
CA LEU A 5 5.50 -33.28 -15.71
C LEU A 5 4.99 -32.52 -14.48
N GLN A 6 5.63 -32.71 -13.33
CA GLN A 6 5.36 -31.94 -12.12
C GLN A 6 6.46 -30.89 -11.93
N LEU A 7 6.07 -29.62 -11.85
CA LEU A 7 6.97 -28.49 -11.61
C LEU A 7 6.58 -27.83 -10.29
N SER A 8 7.53 -27.74 -9.36
CA SER A 8 7.33 -27.02 -8.10
C SER A 8 7.55 -25.53 -8.31
N VAL A 9 6.50 -24.73 -8.17
CA VAL A 9 6.58 -23.27 -8.30
C VAL A 9 7.22 -22.68 -7.03
N GLN A 10 8.36 -22.00 -7.20
CA GLN A 10 9.10 -21.31 -6.14
C GLN A 10 9.21 -19.81 -6.46
N ALA A 11 9.53 -18.96 -5.47
CA ALA A 11 9.56 -17.51 -5.69
C ALA A 11 10.66 -17.05 -6.67
N GLU A 12 11.68 -17.88 -6.89
CA GLU A 12 12.76 -17.64 -7.87
C GLU A 12 12.27 -17.64 -9.32
N ILE A 13 11.09 -18.23 -9.57
CA ILE A 13 10.50 -18.34 -10.92
C ILE A 13 9.64 -17.09 -11.25
N ALA A 14 9.34 -16.25 -10.26
CA ALA A 14 8.56 -15.04 -10.49
C ALA A 14 9.34 -13.98 -11.28
N PRO A 15 8.68 -13.21 -12.17
CA PRO A 15 7.22 -13.13 -12.36
C PRO A 15 6.65 -14.09 -13.43
N VAL A 16 7.48 -14.64 -14.31
CA VAL A 16 7.05 -15.46 -15.46
C VAL A 16 7.89 -16.73 -15.56
N ALA A 17 7.23 -17.89 -15.54
CA ALA A 17 7.86 -19.17 -15.82
C ALA A 17 7.77 -19.48 -17.33
N GLN A 18 8.90 -19.62 -18.00
CA GLN A 18 8.95 -20.11 -19.39
C GLN A 18 9.44 -21.56 -19.40
N VAL A 19 8.65 -22.48 -19.95
CA VAL A 19 8.93 -23.93 -19.99
C VAL A 19 9.10 -24.36 -21.43
N LEU A 20 10.23 -25.01 -21.74
CA LEU A 20 10.53 -25.61 -23.04
C LEU A 20 10.56 -27.13 -22.90
N VAL A 21 9.86 -27.83 -23.78
CA VAL A 21 9.96 -29.29 -23.92
C VAL A 21 10.44 -29.59 -25.33
N TYR A 22 11.47 -30.43 -25.48
CA TYR A 22 11.95 -30.84 -26.80
C TYR A 22 12.37 -32.31 -26.81
N THR A 23 12.35 -32.91 -27.99
CA THR A 23 12.85 -34.27 -28.23
C THR A 23 13.57 -34.34 -29.57
N THR A 24 14.57 -35.21 -29.66
CA THR A 24 15.33 -35.47 -30.87
C THR A 24 14.94 -36.83 -31.43
N VAL A 25 14.36 -36.84 -32.62
CA VAL A 25 13.99 -38.10 -33.29
C VAL A 25 15.20 -38.73 -33.99
N PRO A 26 15.20 -40.05 -34.27
CA PRO A 26 16.34 -40.73 -34.90
C PRO A 26 16.75 -40.17 -36.28
N SER A 27 15.87 -39.45 -36.97
CA SER A 27 16.17 -38.75 -38.23
C SER A 27 17.09 -37.52 -38.04
N GLY A 28 17.40 -37.15 -36.79
CA GLY A 28 18.20 -35.97 -36.45
C GLY A 28 17.39 -34.66 -36.45
N GLU A 29 16.06 -34.74 -36.50
CA GLU A 29 15.15 -33.60 -36.36
C GLU A 29 14.78 -33.36 -34.90
N VAL A 30 14.58 -32.10 -34.53
CA VAL A 30 14.14 -31.70 -33.19
C VAL A 30 12.71 -31.22 -33.24
N ILE A 31 11.87 -31.79 -32.38
CA ILE A 31 10.50 -31.35 -32.15
C ILE A 31 10.49 -30.67 -30.79
N ALA A 32 10.01 -29.43 -30.73
CA ALA A 32 9.91 -28.68 -29.49
C ALA A 32 8.56 -27.98 -29.37
N ASP A 33 8.20 -27.67 -28.13
CA ASP A 33 7.07 -26.81 -27.78
C ASP A 33 7.44 -25.99 -26.54
N SER A 34 6.82 -24.82 -26.38
CA SER A 34 7.06 -23.95 -25.23
C SER A 34 5.77 -23.38 -24.67
N ALA A 35 5.75 -23.15 -23.36
CA ALA A 35 4.62 -22.55 -22.67
C ALA A 35 5.11 -21.50 -21.67
N LYS A 36 4.33 -20.43 -21.52
CA LYS A 36 4.57 -19.36 -20.54
C LYS A 36 3.48 -19.40 -19.48
N PHE A 37 3.90 -19.28 -18.22
CA PHE A 37 3.00 -19.26 -17.07
C PHE A 37 3.30 -18.02 -16.23
N ASN A 38 2.28 -17.18 -16.04
CA ASN A 38 2.39 -16.08 -15.08
C ASN A 38 2.32 -16.65 -13.67
N THR A 39 3.33 -16.36 -12.87
CA THR A 39 3.40 -16.81 -11.47
C THR A 39 3.04 -15.69 -10.52
N GLU A 40 2.60 -16.04 -9.33
CA GLU A 40 2.36 -15.07 -8.27
C GLU A 40 3.66 -14.35 -7.87
N LEU A 41 3.57 -13.04 -7.63
CA LEU A 41 4.70 -12.19 -7.23
C LEU A 41 5.04 -12.44 -5.75
N CYS A 42 5.79 -13.51 -5.52
CA CYS A 42 6.20 -13.95 -4.20
C CYS A 42 7.63 -13.51 -3.88
N PHE A 43 7.97 -13.51 -2.58
CA PHE A 43 9.34 -13.34 -2.12
C PHE A 43 9.81 -14.59 -1.36
N ASN A 44 11.12 -14.88 -1.41
CA ASN A 44 11.72 -16.00 -0.67
C ASN A 44 11.69 -15.72 0.84
N ASN A 45 12.04 -14.50 1.25
CA ASN A 45 11.92 -14.09 2.65
C ASN A 45 10.43 -13.85 3.00
N LYS A 46 9.83 -14.77 3.77
CA LYS A 46 8.44 -14.66 4.21
C LYS A 46 8.34 -13.75 5.42
N VAL A 47 7.81 -12.54 5.22
CA VAL A 47 7.68 -11.53 6.27
C VAL A 47 6.25 -11.48 6.80
N GLY A 48 6.10 -11.73 8.09
CA GLY A 48 4.88 -11.51 8.86
C GLY A 48 5.05 -10.34 9.81
N LEU A 49 3.99 -9.56 9.96
CA LEU A 49 3.89 -8.45 10.90
C LEU A 49 2.55 -8.58 11.62
N SER A 50 2.50 -8.36 12.93
CA SER A 50 1.23 -8.35 13.68
C SER A 50 1.31 -7.48 14.93
N PHE A 51 0.18 -6.90 15.31
CA PHE A 51 0.03 -6.21 16.59
C PHE A 51 -0.60 -7.12 17.62
N SER A 52 -0.12 -7.05 18.86
CA SER A 52 -0.69 -7.72 20.01
C SER A 52 -0.80 -6.73 21.18
N PRO A 53 -2.01 -6.30 21.58
CA PRO A 53 -3.31 -6.55 20.94
C PRO A 53 -3.48 -5.78 19.61
N SER A 54 -4.48 -6.15 18.80
CA SER A 54 -4.85 -5.45 17.55
C SER A 54 -5.79 -4.24 17.77
N GLU A 55 -6.30 -4.07 18.99
CA GLU A 55 -7.11 -2.93 19.42
C GLU A 55 -6.64 -2.52 20.83
N GLY A 56 -6.52 -1.22 21.07
CA GLY A 56 -6.04 -0.67 22.33
C GLY A 56 -6.52 0.75 22.58
N LEU A 57 -6.30 1.23 23.81
CA LEU A 57 -6.61 2.61 24.18
C LEU A 57 -5.48 3.54 23.70
N PRO A 58 -5.78 4.82 23.45
CA PRO A 58 -4.75 5.86 23.37
C PRO A 58 -3.76 5.76 24.54
N SER A 59 -2.46 5.90 24.26
CA SER A 59 -1.38 5.85 25.25
C SER A 59 -1.18 4.52 25.98
N SER A 60 -1.86 3.43 25.61
CA SER A 60 -1.54 2.10 26.13
C SER A 60 -0.42 1.43 25.33
N ASP A 61 0.26 0.47 25.94
CA ASP A 61 1.32 -0.29 25.28
C ASP A 61 0.75 -1.41 24.38
N ALA A 62 1.49 -1.70 23.31
CA ALA A 62 1.22 -2.79 22.39
C ALA A 62 2.54 -3.39 21.91
N HIS A 63 2.48 -4.63 21.45
CA HIS A 63 3.63 -5.33 20.89
C HIS A 63 3.52 -5.45 19.38
N LEU A 64 4.56 -5.03 18.67
CA LEU A 64 4.71 -5.24 17.24
C LEU A 64 5.61 -6.45 17.00
N GLN A 65 5.00 -7.52 16.53
CA GLN A 65 5.62 -8.82 16.36
C GLN A 65 6.01 -9.04 14.90
N PHE A 66 7.26 -9.43 14.71
CA PHE A 66 7.86 -9.72 13.41
C PHE A 66 8.11 -11.22 13.28
N GLN A 67 7.89 -11.73 12.07
CA GLN A 67 8.33 -13.05 11.64
C GLN A 67 9.04 -12.89 10.30
N ALA A 68 10.29 -13.31 10.20
CA ALA A 68 11.04 -13.28 8.94
C ALA A 68 12.17 -14.31 8.96
N SER A 69 12.97 -14.35 7.90
CA SER A 69 14.16 -15.21 7.88
C SER A 69 15.14 -14.82 9.00
N PRO A 70 15.82 -15.79 9.64
CA PRO A 70 16.82 -15.51 10.67
C PRO A 70 17.85 -14.46 10.24
N ASN A 71 18.26 -13.60 11.17
CA ASN A 71 19.27 -12.56 10.94
C ASN A 71 18.92 -11.55 9.82
N SER A 72 17.64 -11.44 9.44
CA SER A 72 17.18 -10.39 8.52
C SER A 72 17.21 -9.02 9.20
N LEU A 73 17.31 -7.96 8.40
CA LEU A 73 17.03 -6.59 8.83
C LEU A 73 15.71 -6.12 8.23
N CYS A 74 14.75 -5.74 9.07
CA CYS A 74 13.43 -5.28 8.66
C CYS A 74 13.29 -3.77 8.83
N ALA A 75 12.78 -3.08 7.82
CA ALA A 75 12.31 -1.71 7.92
C ALA A 75 10.80 -1.71 8.09
N VAL A 76 10.32 -1.02 9.12
CA VAL A 76 8.90 -0.93 9.44
C VAL A 76 8.42 0.51 9.40
N ARG A 77 7.22 0.69 8.87
CA ARG A 77 6.49 1.95 8.96
C ARG A 77 5.08 1.73 9.48
N ALA A 78 4.57 2.70 10.23
CA ALA A 78 3.16 2.78 10.60
C ALA A 78 2.64 4.20 10.42
N VAL A 79 1.50 4.35 9.75
CA VAL A 79 0.89 5.65 9.40
C VAL A 79 -0.60 5.64 9.72
N ASP A 80 -1.16 6.82 9.96
CA ASP A 80 -2.60 6.96 10.15
C ASP A 80 -3.35 6.63 8.84
N LYS A 81 -4.50 5.94 8.95
CA LYS A 81 -5.35 5.62 7.79
C LYS A 81 -5.74 6.84 6.94
N SER A 82 -5.92 8.01 7.55
CA SER A 82 -6.22 9.26 6.86
C SER A 82 -5.11 9.68 5.89
N VAL A 83 -3.84 9.43 6.23
CA VAL A 83 -2.69 9.72 5.36
C VAL A 83 -2.68 8.81 4.13
N LEU A 84 -3.00 7.53 4.29
CA LEU A 84 -3.09 6.57 3.18
C LEU A 84 -4.23 6.93 2.21
N LEU A 85 -5.32 7.49 2.71
CA LEU A 85 -6.43 7.94 1.86
C LEU A 85 -6.05 9.15 0.98
N MET A 86 -5.03 9.92 1.36
CA MET A 86 -4.58 11.09 0.60
C MET A 86 -3.71 10.71 -0.60
N LYS A 87 -2.85 9.68 -0.47
CA LYS A 87 -1.93 9.23 -1.53
C LYS A 87 -1.69 7.71 -1.47
N PRO A 88 -2.64 6.89 -1.95
CA PRO A 88 -2.51 5.42 -1.91
C PRO A 88 -1.45 4.85 -2.87
N GLU A 89 -1.09 5.60 -3.92
CA GLU A 89 -0.13 5.16 -4.96
C GLU A 89 1.33 5.08 -4.47
N ALA A 90 1.62 5.61 -3.28
CA ALA A 90 2.97 5.61 -2.69
C ALA A 90 3.31 4.33 -1.91
N ASP A 91 2.35 3.41 -1.78
CA ASP A 91 2.55 2.18 -0.99
C ASP A 91 3.35 1.12 -1.77
N LEU A 92 4.39 0.61 -1.12
CA LEU A 92 5.21 -0.46 -1.64
C LEU A 92 4.38 -1.75 -1.76
N SER A 93 4.31 -2.29 -2.97
CA SER A 93 3.61 -3.53 -3.31
C SER A 93 4.56 -4.53 -3.98
N PRO A 94 4.24 -5.83 -3.99
CA PRO A 94 5.03 -6.81 -4.75
C PRO A 94 5.21 -6.38 -6.21
N THR A 95 4.15 -5.88 -6.86
CA THR A 95 4.20 -5.36 -8.23
C THR A 95 5.22 -4.24 -8.38
N SER A 96 5.20 -3.24 -7.50
CA SER A 96 6.16 -2.12 -7.57
C SER A 96 7.62 -2.58 -7.46
N VAL A 97 7.90 -3.64 -6.70
CA VAL A 97 9.26 -4.19 -6.56
C VAL A 97 9.66 -4.96 -7.82
N TYR A 98 8.78 -5.85 -8.32
CA TYR A 98 9.05 -6.61 -9.54
C TYR A 98 9.16 -5.71 -10.77
N ASP A 99 8.45 -4.57 -10.82
CA ASP A 99 8.54 -3.56 -11.88
C ASP A 99 9.90 -2.86 -11.95
N LEU A 100 10.69 -2.88 -10.87
CA LEU A 100 12.06 -2.37 -10.86
C LEU A 100 13.06 -3.35 -11.48
N LEU A 101 12.68 -4.61 -11.72
CA LEU A 101 13.56 -5.58 -12.38
C LEU A 101 13.77 -5.17 -13.86
N PRO A 102 15.02 -4.97 -14.30
CA PRO A 102 15.29 -4.49 -15.66
C PRO A 102 14.94 -5.53 -16.73
N VAL A 103 15.00 -6.81 -16.38
CA VAL A 103 14.66 -7.93 -17.26
C VAL A 103 13.79 -8.89 -16.47
N LYS A 104 12.53 -9.03 -16.88
CA LYS A 104 11.55 -9.96 -16.28
C LYS A 104 11.38 -11.23 -17.08
N GLU A 105 11.60 -11.12 -18.39
CA GLU A 105 11.56 -12.23 -19.32
C GLU A 105 12.54 -11.97 -20.46
N PHE A 106 13.08 -13.03 -21.03
CA PHE A 106 13.76 -12.96 -22.30
C PHE A 106 12.74 -13.19 -23.42
N HIS A 107 12.87 -12.39 -24.48
CA HIS A 107 12.07 -12.57 -25.68
C HIS A 107 12.91 -12.29 -26.92
N GLY A 108 13.12 -13.31 -27.74
CA GLY A 108 13.93 -13.17 -28.94
C GLY A 108 15.41 -12.92 -28.66
N TYR A 109 16.09 -12.37 -29.66
CA TYR A 109 17.52 -12.01 -29.59
C TYR A 109 17.73 -10.49 -29.60
N VAL A 110 16.72 -9.74 -29.16
CA VAL A 110 16.76 -8.29 -29.12
C VAL A 110 17.35 -7.87 -27.79
N HIS A 111 18.55 -7.31 -27.83
CA HIS A 111 19.17 -6.70 -26.65
C HIS A 111 19.24 -5.18 -26.82
N GLY A 112 18.54 -4.45 -25.96
CA GLY A 112 18.38 -3.00 -26.08
C GLY A 112 17.61 -2.59 -27.35
N SER A 113 17.76 -1.33 -27.78
CA SER A 113 16.95 -0.75 -28.84
C SER A 113 17.44 -1.03 -30.28
N ASN A 114 18.64 -1.58 -30.50
CA ASN A 114 19.23 -1.64 -31.86
C ASN A 114 20.12 -2.84 -32.19
N VAL A 115 20.21 -3.90 -31.36
CA VAL A 115 21.04 -5.07 -31.68
C VAL A 115 20.17 -6.30 -31.86
N ASN A 116 19.86 -6.63 -33.11
CA ASN A 116 19.31 -7.92 -33.48
C ASN A 116 20.46 -8.91 -33.68
N LEU A 117 20.70 -9.77 -32.69
CA LEU A 117 21.74 -10.81 -32.77
C LEU A 117 21.30 -12.03 -33.61
N ALA A 118 20.17 -11.93 -34.32
CA ALA A 118 19.77 -12.97 -35.27
C ALA A 118 20.88 -13.16 -36.31
N GLU A 119 21.36 -14.39 -36.41
CA GLU A 119 22.31 -14.75 -37.45
C GLU A 119 21.67 -14.53 -38.81
N PRO A 120 22.36 -13.86 -39.73
CA PRO A 120 21.82 -13.66 -41.04
C PRO A 120 21.76 -15.00 -41.79
N LEU A 121 20.66 -15.23 -42.50
CA LEU A 121 20.40 -16.45 -43.27
C LEU A 121 21.26 -16.44 -44.55
N TRP A 122 22.56 -16.65 -44.42
CA TRP A 122 23.51 -16.57 -45.55
C TRP A 122 23.49 -17.80 -46.47
N ASN A 123 22.85 -18.89 -46.06
CA ASN A 123 22.79 -20.14 -46.82
C ASN A 123 21.33 -20.47 -47.19
N CYS A 124 20.74 -19.70 -48.09
CA CYS A 124 19.43 -20.03 -48.67
C CYS A 124 19.57 -21.17 -49.70
N MET A 125 18.60 -22.07 -49.76
CA MET A 125 18.52 -23.14 -50.74
C MET A 125 17.76 -22.68 -52.00
N THR A 126 18.22 -23.11 -53.16
CA THR A 126 17.55 -22.85 -54.44
C THR A 126 16.45 -23.88 -54.68
N VAL A 127 15.25 -23.43 -55.03
CA VAL A 127 14.13 -24.31 -55.39
C VAL A 127 14.29 -24.71 -56.85
N GLU A 128 14.65 -25.96 -57.11
CA GLU A 128 14.70 -26.51 -58.47
C GLU A 128 13.35 -27.17 -58.84
N PRO A 129 12.80 -26.90 -60.03
CA PRO A 129 11.57 -27.53 -60.49
C PRO A 129 11.82 -29.01 -60.81
N ILE A 130 10.93 -29.89 -60.34
CA ILE A 130 11.01 -31.34 -60.55
C ILE A 130 10.19 -31.68 -61.79
N VAL A 131 10.83 -32.23 -62.84
CA VAL A 131 10.12 -32.68 -64.05
C VAL A 131 9.92 -34.20 -63.97
N ARG A 132 8.65 -34.63 -63.98
CA ARG A 132 8.29 -36.06 -64.02
C ARG A 132 7.18 -36.26 -65.05
N ASP A 133 7.41 -37.17 -66.01
CA ASP A 133 6.47 -37.50 -67.09
C ASP A 133 5.99 -36.25 -67.89
N GLY A 134 6.87 -35.28 -68.10
CA GLY A 134 6.56 -34.04 -68.83
C GLY A 134 5.78 -32.99 -68.02
N ILE A 135 5.42 -33.28 -66.76
CA ILE A 135 4.79 -32.34 -65.83
C ILE A 135 5.87 -31.73 -64.94
N THR A 136 5.88 -30.39 -64.86
CA THR A 136 6.80 -29.64 -64.01
C THR A 136 6.13 -29.36 -62.67
N TYR A 137 6.71 -29.86 -61.59
CA TYR A 137 6.28 -29.64 -60.21
C TYR A 137 7.20 -28.61 -59.55
N VAL A 138 6.62 -27.57 -58.96
CA VAL A 138 7.34 -26.58 -58.16
C VAL A 138 7.02 -26.85 -56.68
N PRO A 139 8.03 -27.05 -55.82
CA PRO A 139 7.82 -27.18 -54.38
C PRO A 139 7.09 -25.96 -53.82
N VAL A 140 5.97 -26.18 -53.14
CA VAL A 140 5.26 -25.12 -52.42
C VAL A 140 6.08 -24.77 -51.19
N THR A 141 6.58 -23.54 -51.11
CA THR A 141 7.28 -23.04 -49.93
C THR A 141 6.25 -22.45 -48.96
N GLY A 142 5.96 -23.15 -47.86
CA GLY A 142 5.17 -22.63 -46.75
C GLY A 142 5.91 -21.49 -46.04
N VAL A 143 5.54 -20.25 -46.33
CA VAL A 143 6.27 -19.08 -45.83
C VAL A 143 6.05 -18.86 -44.32
N ASN A 144 4.88 -19.24 -43.82
CA ASN A 144 4.38 -18.89 -42.48
C ASN A 144 4.43 -20.04 -41.46
N GLU A 145 5.13 -21.14 -41.75
CA GLU A 145 5.29 -22.23 -40.79
C GLU A 145 6.35 -21.88 -39.73
N GLU A 146 6.01 -22.12 -38.47
CA GLU A 146 6.89 -21.98 -37.32
C GLU A 146 7.82 -23.19 -37.20
N ASP A 147 9.11 -22.94 -36.93
CA ASP A 147 10.11 -24.00 -36.76
C ASP A 147 10.61 -24.07 -35.30
N THR A 148 11.24 -25.18 -34.94
CA THR A 148 11.82 -25.38 -33.60
C THR A 148 12.80 -24.25 -33.23
N TYR A 149 13.52 -23.70 -34.21
CA TYR A 149 14.38 -22.54 -34.01
C TYR A 149 13.61 -21.28 -33.58
N SER A 150 12.41 -21.04 -34.10
CA SER A 150 11.56 -19.90 -33.72
C SER A 150 11.12 -20.02 -32.26
N ILE A 151 10.74 -21.22 -31.80
CA ILE A 151 10.39 -21.52 -30.40
C ILE A 151 11.60 -21.23 -29.48
N LEU A 152 12.78 -21.76 -29.83
CA LEU A 152 14.02 -21.54 -29.07
C LEU A 152 14.42 -20.06 -29.03
N LYS A 153 14.24 -19.35 -30.16
CA LYS A 153 14.49 -17.91 -30.25
C LYS A 153 13.51 -17.14 -29.38
N GLU A 154 12.23 -17.48 -29.38
CA GLU A 154 11.22 -16.79 -28.57
C GLU A 154 11.54 -16.89 -27.08
N MET A 155 12.05 -18.04 -26.64
CA MET A 155 12.58 -18.30 -25.30
C MET A 155 13.87 -17.53 -24.97
N GLY A 156 14.44 -16.79 -25.92
CA GLY A 156 15.70 -16.06 -25.77
C GLY A 156 16.94 -16.95 -25.74
N LEU A 157 16.85 -18.20 -26.20
CA LEU A 157 17.94 -19.17 -26.15
C LEU A 157 18.66 -19.27 -27.49
N LYS A 158 19.99 -19.05 -27.49
CA LYS A 158 20.83 -19.33 -28.64
C LYS A 158 21.37 -20.77 -28.56
N VAL A 159 20.97 -21.61 -29.51
CA VAL A 159 21.29 -23.05 -29.50
C VAL A 159 22.33 -23.39 -30.55
N PHE A 160 23.40 -24.06 -30.13
CA PHE A 160 24.40 -24.69 -31.00
C PHE A 160 24.10 -26.18 -31.09
N THR A 161 23.77 -26.67 -32.28
CA THR A 161 23.38 -28.07 -32.45
C THR A 161 23.88 -28.65 -33.77
N ASN A 162 24.10 -29.96 -33.78
CA ASN A 162 24.35 -30.76 -34.99
C ASN A 162 23.05 -31.35 -35.58
N THR A 163 21.89 -31.05 -34.98
CA THR A 163 20.56 -31.49 -35.43
C THR A 163 19.85 -30.43 -36.26
N LYS A 164 18.79 -30.85 -36.97
CA LYS A 164 17.97 -29.95 -37.76
C LYS A 164 16.93 -29.28 -36.87
N VAL A 165 17.13 -27.99 -36.57
CA VAL A 165 16.20 -27.14 -35.79
C VAL A 165 15.57 -26.03 -36.60
N ARG A 166 16.22 -25.61 -37.69
CA ARG A 166 15.71 -24.58 -38.61
C ARG A 166 15.02 -25.22 -39.79
N LYS A 167 13.94 -24.61 -40.27
CA LYS A 167 13.38 -24.96 -41.56
C LYS A 167 14.35 -24.60 -42.69
N PRO A 168 14.31 -25.33 -43.81
CA PRO A 168 14.80 -24.87 -45.10
C PRO A 168 14.44 -23.41 -45.39
N TRP A 169 15.44 -22.53 -45.50
CA TRP A 169 15.23 -21.17 -46.01
C TRP A 169 15.50 -21.17 -47.51
N PHE A 170 14.53 -20.76 -48.33
CA PHE A 170 14.66 -20.73 -49.79
C PHE A 170 14.94 -19.31 -50.29
N CYS A 171 15.79 -19.17 -51.31
CA CYS A 171 16.08 -17.87 -51.91
C CYS A 171 14.85 -17.35 -52.68
N GLY A 172 14.23 -16.26 -52.24
CA GLY A 172 13.07 -15.65 -52.91
C GLY A 172 13.42 -14.31 -53.59
N PRO A 173 12.73 -13.93 -54.69
CA PRO A 173 12.73 -12.54 -55.17
C PRO A 173 11.89 -11.67 -54.24
N SER A 174 12.41 -10.51 -53.82
CA SER A 174 11.71 -9.55 -52.97
C SER A 174 10.47 -8.99 -53.65
N ASN A 175 9.30 -8.95 -52.96
CA ASN A 175 8.50 -7.72 -52.82
C ASN A 175 7.22 -7.82 -51.97
N HIS A 176 7.05 -6.75 -51.18
CA HIS A 176 5.82 -6.02 -50.77
C HIS A 176 4.74 -6.64 -49.85
N ILE A 177 4.84 -6.22 -48.57
CA ILE A 177 3.84 -5.49 -47.75
C ILE A 177 2.37 -5.61 -48.18
N TYR A 178 1.54 -6.19 -47.31
CA TYR A 178 0.18 -5.69 -47.05
C TYR A 178 -0.10 -5.69 -45.55
N ALA A 179 -0.45 -4.50 -45.05
CA ALA A 179 -0.91 -4.24 -43.71
C ALA A 179 -2.31 -4.83 -43.49
N ALA A 180 -2.55 -5.42 -42.31
CA ALA A 180 -3.89 -5.74 -41.83
C ALA A 180 -4.17 -4.93 -40.56
N HIS A 181 -5.21 -4.09 -40.65
CA HIS A 181 -5.77 -3.28 -39.58
C HIS A 181 -6.64 -4.12 -38.60
N PRO A 182 -6.94 -3.60 -37.40
CA PRO A 182 -7.57 -4.35 -36.30
C PRO A 182 -9.11 -4.29 -36.35
N PRO A 183 -9.85 -5.16 -35.63
CA PRO A 183 -11.27 -4.93 -35.37
C PRO A 183 -11.52 -4.37 -33.95
N VAL A 184 -12.45 -3.43 -33.90
CA VAL A 184 -13.03 -2.76 -32.71
C VAL A 184 -14.32 -3.50 -32.29
N ALA A 185 -14.65 -3.34 -31.01
CA ALA A 185 -15.70 -3.96 -30.20
C ALA A 185 -17.17 -3.63 -30.55
N LEU A 186 -18.11 -4.38 -29.93
CA LEU A 186 -19.38 -4.01 -29.25
C LEU A 186 -20.18 -5.33 -29.01
N GLY A 187 -20.92 -5.64 -27.93
CA GLY A 187 -21.41 -4.97 -26.71
C GLY A 187 -22.24 -5.97 -25.86
N SER A 188 -22.50 -5.64 -24.58
CA SER A 188 -23.09 -6.49 -23.52
C SER A 188 -24.63 -6.70 -23.59
N PRO A 189 -25.22 -7.45 -22.63
CA PRO A 189 -25.91 -6.76 -21.52
C PRO A 189 -25.73 -7.40 -20.12
N ALA A 190 -26.20 -6.66 -19.11
CA ALA A 190 -25.88 -6.71 -17.68
C ALA A 190 -26.81 -7.58 -16.79
N ALA A 191 -26.35 -7.91 -15.56
CA ALA A 191 -27.08 -7.77 -14.29
C ALA A 191 -26.21 -8.16 -13.06
N MET A 192 -26.29 -7.36 -11.98
CA MET A 192 -25.73 -7.53 -10.61
C MET A 192 -26.88 -8.00 -9.67
N PRO A 193 -26.69 -8.55 -8.43
CA PRO A 193 -25.91 -7.89 -7.37
C PRO A 193 -25.31 -8.72 -6.19
N ALA A 194 -24.57 -7.97 -5.36
CA ALA A 194 -24.45 -8.03 -3.89
C ALA A 194 -23.53 -9.05 -3.18
N THR A 195 -22.53 -8.51 -2.45
CA THR A 195 -22.00 -9.03 -1.19
C THR A 195 -22.95 -8.73 -0.03
N PRO A 196 -22.88 -9.50 1.08
CA PRO A 196 -22.33 -8.85 2.27
C PRO A 196 -21.39 -9.75 3.10
N MET A 197 -20.52 -9.04 3.82
CA MET A 197 -19.63 -9.51 4.88
C MET A 197 -20.38 -9.44 6.22
N TYR A 198 -20.22 -10.44 7.10
CA TYR A 198 -20.28 -10.31 8.57
C TYR A 198 -19.22 -11.29 9.10
N ALA A 199 -18.10 -10.81 9.66
CA ALA A 199 -17.90 -10.33 11.02
C ALA A 199 -17.98 -11.47 12.06
N MET A 200 -16.80 -11.90 12.52
CA MET A 200 -16.66 -12.69 13.74
C MET A 200 -15.92 -11.84 14.77
N ARG A 201 -16.62 -11.56 15.87
CA ARG A 201 -16.12 -10.94 17.10
C ARG A 201 -15.12 -11.88 17.79
N THR A 202 -14.04 -11.32 18.32
CA THR A 202 -13.48 -11.76 19.61
C THR A 202 -13.10 -10.52 20.41
N SER A 203 -13.65 -10.46 21.61
CA SER A 203 -13.45 -9.41 22.62
C SER A 203 -12.16 -9.66 23.38
N SER A 204 -11.25 -8.69 23.36
CA SER A 204 -10.15 -8.59 24.31
C SER A 204 -10.49 -7.53 25.36
N THR A 205 -10.27 -7.89 26.61
CA THR A 205 -10.51 -7.09 27.82
C THR A 205 -9.39 -6.06 28.00
N PRO A 206 -9.66 -4.75 28.08
CA PRO A 206 -8.64 -3.78 28.45
C PRO A 206 -8.65 -3.50 29.96
N GLU A 207 -7.44 -3.43 30.49
CA GLU A 207 -7.05 -3.06 31.84
C GLU A 207 -7.49 -1.64 32.24
N GLU A 208 -7.42 -1.34 33.53
CA GLU A 208 -7.96 -0.15 34.18
C GLU A 208 -7.13 1.11 33.89
N VAL A 209 -7.70 2.05 33.16
CA VAL A 209 -7.23 3.44 33.11
C VAL A 209 -8.41 4.37 33.42
N THR A 210 -8.27 5.13 34.50
CA THR A 210 -9.36 5.94 35.08
C THR A 210 -9.48 7.33 34.47
N GLU A 211 -8.43 7.84 33.80
CA GLU A 211 -8.41 9.16 33.13
C GLU A 211 -7.54 9.13 31.86
N THR A 212 -8.00 9.75 30.76
CA THR A 212 -7.24 9.83 29.49
C THR A 212 -6.84 11.27 29.17
N VAL A 213 -5.54 11.50 28.98
CA VAL A 213 -4.99 12.79 28.54
C VAL A 213 -4.26 12.59 27.22
N ARG A 214 -4.72 13.27 26.18
CA ARG A 214 -4.31 13.07 24.79
C ARG A 214 -3.63 14.32 24.25
N LYS A 215 -2.37 14.19 23.85
CA LYS A 215 -1.50 15.28 23.36
C LYS A 215 -0.65 14.90 22.14
N TYR A 216 -0.38 13.61 21.94
CA TYR A 216 0.48 13.11 20.87
C TYR A 216 -0.34 12.64 19.68
N PHE A 217 -0.55 13.53 18.70
CA PHE A 217 -1.35 13.30 17.49
C PHE A 217 -0.48 13.33 16.21
N PRO A 218 0.44 12.36 16.02
CA PRO A 218 1.25 12.34 14.83
C PRO A 218 0.45 11.89 13.60
N GLU A 219 0.94 12.21 12.41
CA GLU A 219 0.45 11.60 11.15
C GLU A 219 1.18 10.27 10.84
N THR A 220 2.42 10.15 11.33
CA THR A 220 3.28 8.96 11.18
C THR A 220 3.75 8.49 12.55
N TRP A 221 3.65 7.20 12.83
CA TRP A 221 3.88 6.66 14.18
C TRP A 221 5.20 5.91 14.30
N ILE A 222 5.43 4.92 13.44
CA ILE A 222 6.62 4.05 13.50
C ILE A 222 7.44 4.28 12.23
N TRP A 223 8.75 4.45 12.39
CA TRP A 223 9.73 4.49 11.31
C TRP A 223 11.07 3.99 11.83
N SER A 224 11.29 2.68 11.74
CA SER A 224 12.41 2.02 12.45
C SER A 224 13.00 0.85 11.67
N LEU A 225 14.25 0.53 11.99
CA LEU A 225 14.92 -0.70 11.56
C LEU A 225 14.95 -1.69 12.74
N VAL A 226 14.52 -2.92 12.49
CA VAL A 226 14.40 -3.99 13.48
C VAL A 226 15.22 -5.19 13.00
N PRO A 227 16.29 -5.58 13.73
CA PRO A 227 17.01 -6.81 13.44
C PRO A 227 16.21 -8.02 13.91
N ILE A 228 16.16 -9.06 13.09
CA ILE A 228 15.46 -10.31 13.39
C ILE A 228 16.44 -11.30 14.03
N SER A 229 16.01 -11.93 15.12
CA SER A 229 16.82 -12.92 15.84
C SER A 229 17.13 -14.16 14.99
N SER A 230 18.02 -15.02 15.49
CA SER A 230 18.31 -16.33 14.89
C SER A 230 17.09 -17.27 14.84
N GLU A 231 16.05 -17.01 15.65
CA GLU A 231 14.80 -17.76 15.65
C GLU A 231 13.80 -17.27 14.59
N GLY A 232 14.15 -16.22 13.83
CA GLY A 232 13.28 -15.64 12.82
C GLY A 232 12.14 -14.78 13.39
N LYS A 233 12.27 -14.33 14.64
CA LYS A 233 11.26 -13.49 15.33
C LYS A 233 11.87 -12.25 15.96
N ALA A 234 11.08 -11.20 16.07
CA ALA A 234 11.37 -10.05 16.93
C ALA A 234 10.07 -9.52 17.53
N ASP A 235 10.17 -8.94 18.72
CA ASP A 235 9.05 -8.31 19.41
C ASP A 235 9.50 -6.91 19.84
N VAL A 236 8.73 -5.90 19.46
CA VAL A 236 9.02 -4.49 19.74
C VAL A 236 7.84 -3.90 20.48
N GLU A 237 8.08 -3.50 21.72
CA GLU A 237 7.12 -2.74 22.52
C GLU A 237 6.97 -1.33 21.96
N VAL A 238 5.72 -0.90 21.76
CA VAL A 238 5.36 0.40 21.20
C VAL A 238 4.17 0.99 21.96
N THR A 239 4.20 2.29 22.20
CA THR A 239 3.07 3.00 22.81
C THR A 239 2.13 3.54 21.73
N ILE A 240 0.84 3.22 21.84
CA ILE A 240 -0.19 3.64 20.88
C ILE A 240 -0.37 5.17 20.93
N PRO A 241 -0.36 5.89 19.80
CA PRO A 241 -0.54 7.33 19.79
C PRO A 241 -1.95 7.76 20.24
N ASP A 242 -2.11 9.04 20.56
CA ASP A 242 -3.35 9.55 21.12
C ASP A 242 -4.48 9.78 20.09
N THR A 243 -4.15 9.61 18.80
CA THR A 243 -5.13 9.68 17.72
C THR A 243 -6.02 8.45 17.74
N ILE A 244 -7.33 8.67 17.95
CA ILE A 244 -8.36 7.64 17.89
C ILE A 244 -8.66 7.34 16.42
N THR A 245 -7.94 6.37 15.87
CA THR A 245 -7.90 6.05 14.44
C THR A 245 -7.56 4.58 14.23
N GLU A 246 -7.45 4.19 12.98
CA GLU A 246 -6.84 2.92 12.59
C GLU A 246 -5.43 3.20 12.07
N TRP A 247 -4.42 2.67 12.75
CA TRP A 247 -3.03 2.72 12.33
C TRP A 247 -2.74 1.58 11.37
N LYS A 248 -2.15 1.88 10.22
CA LYS A 248 -1.77 0.90 9.20
C LYS A 248 -0.26 0.76 9.19
N ALA A 249 0.22 -0.47 9.35
CA ALA A 249 1.66 -0.77 9.37
C ALA A 249 2.01 -1.85 8.35
N ASN A 250 3.18 -1.71 7.74
CA ASN A 250 3.80 -2.76 6.94
C ASN A 250 5.33 -2.68 7.09
N ALA A 251 6.00 -3.77 6.71
CA ALA A 251 7.43 -3.87 6.80
C ALA A 251 8.01 -4.61 5.59
N PHE A 252 9.24 -4.29 5.23
CA PHE A 252 10.04 -5.11 4.32
C PHE A 252 11.32 -5.54 5.01
N CYS A 253 11.82 -6.72 4.69
CA CYS A 253 13.01 -7.29 5.29
C CYS A 253 14.02 -7.70 4.24
N THR A 254 15.30 -7.63 4.59
CA THR A 254 16.41 -8.06 3.75
C THR A 254 17.26 -9.08 4.50
N SER A 255 17.59 -10.18 3.83
CA SER A 255 18.47 -11.23 4.32
C SER A 255 19.53 -11.53 3.27
N ALA A 256 20.73 -11.89 3.70
CA ALA A 256 21.78 -12.35 2.80
C ALA A 256 21.42 -13.70 2.14
N ASP A 257 20.70 -14.56 2.86
CA ASP A 257 20.41 -15.94 2.41
C ASP A 257 19.11 -16.01 1.60
N THR A 258 18.05 -15.31 2.04
CA THR A 258 16.71 -15.40 1.44
C THR A 258 16.30 -14.15 0.68
N GLY A 259 17.15 -13.12 0.63
CA GLY A 259 16.92 -11.89 -0.12
C GLY A 259 15.85 -10.99 0.50
N PHE A 260 15.12 -10.30 -0.37
CA PHE A 260 14.06 -9.36 -0.01
C PHE A 260 12.77 -10.07 0.38
N GLY A 261 11.99 -9.48 1.28
CA GLY A 261 10.64 -9.91 1.64
C GLY A 261 9.78 -8.72 2.04
N LEU A 262 8.47 -8.81 1.80
CA LEU A 262 7.51 -7.76 2.09
C LEU A 262 6.33 -8.33 2.89
N SER A 263 5.95 -7.64 3.96
CA SER A 263 4.79 -8.01 4.77
C SER A 263 3.49 -7.51 4.15
N PRO A 264 2.36 -8.19 4.39
CA PRO A 264 1.06 -7.56 4.20
C PRO A 264 0.91 -6.37 5.15
N THR A 265 -0.01 -5.46 4.80
CA THR A 265 -0.39 -4.36 5.68
C THR A 265 -1.27 -4.87 6.81
N VAL A 266 -0.87 -4.62 8.05
CA VAL A 266 -1.63 -4.93 9.26
C VAL A 266 -2.15 -3.66 9.91
N SER A 267 -3.12 -3.83 10.81
CA SER A 267 -3.86 -2.70 11.38
C SER A 267 -3.91 -2.82 12.90
N LEU A 268 -3.75 -1.68 13.57
CA LEU A 268 -4.05 -1.51 15.00
C LEU A 268 -5.12 -0.45 15.15
N ARG A 269 -6.18 -0.77 15.88
CA ARG A 269 -7.28 0.16 16.14
C ARG A 269 -7.08 0.85 17.49
N ALA A 270 -6.82 2.15 17.48
CA ALA A 270 -6.83 2.98 18.67
C ALA A 270 -8.27 3.45 18.89
N PHE A 271 -8.94 2.92 19.91
CA PHE A 271 -10.36 3.19 20.13
C PHE A 271 -10.67 3.52 21.57
N GLN A 272 -11.45 4.57 21.77
CA GLN A 272 -12.00 4.97 23.06
C GLN A 272 -13.52 5.15 22.91
N PRO A 273 -14.37 4.53 23.75
CA PRO A 273 -15.83 4.63 23.60
C PRO A 273 -16.40 6.02 23.88
N PHE A 274 -15.75 6.80 24.75
CA PHE A 274 -16.16 8.15 25.13
C PHE A 274 -14.97 9.11 25.03
N PHE A 275 -15.06 10.10 24.15
CA PHE A 275 -13.96 11.05 23.90
C PHE A 275 -14.46 12.38 23.31
N VAL A 276 -13.60 13.38 23.31
CA VAL A 276 -13.82 14.67 22.63
C VAL A 276 -12.88 14.84 21.43
N GLU A 277 -13.37 15.41 20.34
CA GLU A 277 -12.56 15.75 19.16
C GLU A 277 -12.60 17.25 18.92
N LEU A 278 -11.42 17.84 18.63
CA LEU A 278 -11.30 19.27 18.32
C LEU A 278 -11.23 19.48 16.81
N THR A 279 -12.18 20.26 16.29
CA THR A 279 -12.12 20.77 14.92
C THR A 279 -11.48 22.15 14.95
N MET A 280 -10.29 22.24 14.36
CA MET A 280 -9.49 23.46 14.27
C MET A 280 -8.98 23.64 12.83
N PRO A 281 -8.80 24.89 12.38
CA PRO A 281 -8.08 25.15 11.13
C PRO A 281 -6.59 24.78 11.26
N TYR A 282 -5.85 24.83 10.16
CA TYR A 282 -4.40 24.62 10.16
C TYR A 282 -3.64 25.78 10.84
N SER A 283 -3.99 27.02 10.49
CA SER A 283 -3.46 28.24 11.08
C SER A 283 -4.56 29.27 11.30
N VAL A 284 -4.28 30.27 12.14
CA VAL A 284 -5.16 31.43 12.42
C VAL A 284 -4.35 32.70 12.52
N VAL A 285 -4.97 33.84 12.24
CA VAL A 285 -4.32 35.15 12.32
C VAL A 285 -4.48 35.73 13.73
N ARG A 286 -3.41 36.29 14.29
CA ARG A 286 -3.47 36.99 15.59
C ARG A 286 -4.48 38.13 15.55
N GLY A 287 -5.30 38.22 16.60
CA GLY A 287 -6.32 39.28 16.74
C GLY A 287 -7.62 39.02 15.96
N GLU A 288 -7.63 38.07 15.02
CA GLU A 288 -8.85 37.60 14.37
C GLU A 288 -9.51 36.50 15.21
N SER A 289 -10.83 36.54 15.27
CA SER A 289 -11.60 35.53 16.01
C SER A 289 -11.95 34.36 15.11
N PHE A 290 -11.71 33.15 15.60
CA PHE A 290 -12.11 31.91 14.93
C PHE A 290 -13.01 31.06 15.84
N THR A 291 -13.72 30.11 15.25
CA THR A 291 -14.61 29.21 15.99
C THR A 291 -13.93 27.88 16.26
N LEU A 292 -13.52 27.66 17.52
CA LEU A 292 -13.05 26.37 18.01
C LEU A 292 -14.26 25.49 18.32
N LYS A 293 -14.36 24.30 17.71
CA LYS A 293 -15.44 23.34 17.98
C LYS A 293 -14.88 22.11 18.68
N ALA A 294 -15.53 21.70 19.77
CA ALA A 294 -15.28 20.43 20.43
C ALA A 294 -16.52 19.55 20.29
N THR A 295 -16.36 18.39 19.66
CA THR A 295 -17.42 17.40 19.50
C THR A 295 -17.19 16.23 20.43
N VAL A 296 -18.11 16.01 21.35
CA VAL A 296 -18.10 14.87 22.27
C VAL A 296 -18.85 13.71 21.63
N PHE A 297 -18.20 12.56 21.58
CA PHE A 297 -18.75 11.31 21.06
C PHE A 297 -19.02 10.34 22.20
N ASN A 298 -20.17 9.66 22.13
CA ASN A 298 -20.51 8.56 23.04
C ASN A 298 -20.88 7.31 22.24
N TYR A 299 -20.02 6.30 22.28
CA TYR A 299 -20.24 4.97 21.74
C TYR A 299 -20.58 3.94 22.83
N LEU A 300 -20.80 4.37 24.08
CA LEU A 300 -21.32 3.50 25.14
C LEU A 300 -22.83 3.27 24.93
N PRO A 301 -23.36 2.10 25.30
CA PRO A 301 -24.79 1.81 25.21
C PRO A 301 -25.64 2.67 26.16
N ALA A 302 -25.03 3.23 27.20
CA ALA A 302 -25.70 4.03 28.21
C ALA A 302 -25.71 5.53 27.87
N CYS A 303 -26.74 6.22 28.35
CA CYS A 303 -26.78 7.69 28.31
C CYS A 303 -25.91 8.28 29.41
N ILE A 304 -25.00 9.17 29.01
CA ILE A 304 -24.09 9.86 29.92
C ILE A 304 -24.42 11.35 29.96
N ARG A 305 -24.19 11.97 31.11
CA ARG A 305 -24.30 13.42 31.26
C ARG A 305 -22.90 14.01 31.31
N VAL A 306 -22.59 14.92 30.41
CA VAL A 306 -21.23 15.43 30.22
C VAL A 306 -21.14 16.93 30.46
N SER A 307 -20.02 17.36 31.04
CA SER A 307 -19.58 18.75 31.02
C SER A 307 -18.39 18.88 30.07
N VAL A 308 -18.31 19.99 29.35
CA VAL A 308 -17.19 20.29 28.44
C VAL A 308 -16.62 21.65 28.79
N ALA A 309 -15.32 21.71 29.03
CA ALA A 309 -14.63 22.91 29.44
C ALA A 309 -13.36 23.13 28.61
N LEU A 310 -13.16 24.38 28.17
CA LEU A 310 -11.89 24.85 27.60
C LEU A 310 -11.08 25.50 28.72
N ALA A 311 -9.83 25.04 28.92
CA ALA A 311 -8.95 25.60 29.93
C ALA A 311 -8.61 27.07 29.60
N PRO A 312 -8.71 27.99 30.58
CA PRO A 312 -8.34 29.38 30.36
C PRO A 312 -6.81 29.51 30.19
N SER A 313 -6.39 30.45 29.34
CA SER A 313 -4.98 30.73 29.05
C SER A 313 -4.74 32.23 28.85
N THR A 314 -3.51 32.69 29.07
CA THR A 314 -3.10 34.08 28.77
C THR A 314 -2.89 34.30 27.27
N HIS A 315 -2.72 33.23 26.50
CA HIS A 315 -2.41 33.26 25.06
C HIS A 315 -3.62 33.53 24.16
N PHE A 316 -4.83 33.41 24.68
CA PHE A 316 -6.06 33.66 23.92
C PHE A 316 -7.19 34.17 24.82
N LEU A 317 -8.22 34.74 24.21
CA LEU A 317 -9.51 34.96 24.84
C LEU A 317 -10.52 34.01 24.22
N ALA A 318 -11.37 33.38 25.04
CA ALA A 318 -12.40 32.47 24.56
C ALA A 318 -13.74 32.83 25.19
N THR A 319 -14.77 32.94 24.35
CA THR A 319 -16.16 33.14 24.78
C THR A 319 -17.03 32.02 24.21
N LEU A 320 -17.80 31.37 25.06
CA LEU A 320 -18.73 30.33 24.65
C LEU A 320 -19.80 30.92 23.72
N VAL A 321 -20.01 30.30 22.56
CA VAL A 321 -20.94 30.81 21.53
C VAL A 321 -22.39 30.68 21.98
N GLU A 322 -22.74 29.53 22.54
CA GLU A 322 -24.07 29.27 23.11
C GLU A 322 -23.96 29.39 24.63
N LYS A 323 -24.73 30.30 25.26
CA LYS A 323 -24.90 30.32 26.72
C LYS A 323 -25.82 29.17 27.18
N ASP A 324 -25.49 27.97 26.74
CA ASP A 324 -26.27 26.78 26.97
C ASP A 324 -25.94 26.20 28.36
N LYS A 325 -26.75 25.23 28.79
CA LYS A 325 -26.64 24.58 30.10
C LYS A 325 -25.20 24.08 30.36
N GLU A 326 -24.72 24.20 31.60
CA GLU A 326 -23.39 23.71 32.04
C GLU A 326 -23.12 22.22 31.77
N SER A 327 -24.18 21.44 31.52
CA SER A 327 -24.08 20.01 31.20
C SER A 327 -25.07 19.59 30.11
N HIS A 328 -24.68 18.58 29.35
CA HIS A 328 -25.46 18.01 28.25
C HIS A 328 -25.65 16.51 28.42
N CYS A 329 -26.75 16.00 27.89
CA CYS A 329 -27.03 14.57 27.87
C CYS A 329 -26.69 14.00 26.49
N ILE A 330 -25.89 12.93 26.48
CA ILE A 330 -25.45 12.25 25.26
C ILE A 330 -25.71 10.76 25.41
N CYS A 331 -26.60 10.23 24.57
CA CYS A 331 -26.90 8.80 24.52
C CYS A 331 -26.04 8.07 23.48
N GLU A 332 -26.21 6.75 23.38
CA GLU A 332 -25.47 5.90 22.45
C GLU A 332 -25.54 6.44 21.00
N ASN A 333 -24.38 6.54 20.36
CA ASN A 333 -24.20 7.01 18.98
C ASN A 333 -24.68 8.45 18.74
N VAL A 334 -24.93 9.23 19.80
CA VAL A 334 -25.22 10.65 19.72
C VAL A 334 -23.93 11.43 19.96
N ARG A 335 -23.81 12.58 19.30
CA ARG A 335 -22.71 13.53 19.49
C ARG A 335 -23.26 14.91 19.87
N LYS A 336 -22.53 15.63 20.71
CA LYS A 336 -22.82 17.04 21.02
C LYS A 336 -21.58 17.88 20.72
N THR A 337 -21.79 18.98 20.03
CA THR A 337 -20.72 19.94 19.72
C THR A 337 -20.91 21.19 20.57
N VAL A 338 -19.85 21.61 21.23
CA VAL A 338 -19.74 22.88 21.95
C VAL A 338 -18.73 23.75 21.19
N ALA A 339 -18.99 25.06 21.09
CA ALA A 339 -18.17 25.97 20.33
C ALA A 339 -17.76 27.20 21.15
N TRP A 340 -16.51 27.62 21.00
CA TRP A 340 -15.98 28.87 21.53
C TRP A 340 -15.56 29.78 20.38
N LEU A 341 -15.92 31.06 20.49
CA LEU A 341 -15.30 32.12 19.71
C LEU A 341 -13.98 32.47 20.40
N VAL A 342 -12.87 32.21 19.73
CA VAL A 342 -11.52 32.33 20.27
C VAL A 342 -10.76 33.41 19.52
N THR A 343 -10.13 34.33 20.25
CA THR A 343 -9.24 35.37 19.72
C THR A 343 -7.82 35.14 20.24
N PRO A 344 -6.88 34.71 19.38
CA PRO A 344 -5.48 34.53 19.76
C PRO A 344 -4.77 35.85 20.07
N LYS A 345 -3.88 35.84 21.07
CA LYS A 345 -3.04 36.99 21.48
C LYS A 345 -1.56 36.74 21.23
N SER A 346 -1.08 35.52 21.45
CA SER A 346 0.33 35.15 21.26
C SER A 346 0.56 34.56 19.86
N LEU A 347 1.75 34.81 19.30
CA LEU A 347 2.19 34.27 18.00
C LEU A 347 2.84 32.89 18.18
N GLY A 348 2.90 32.12 17.08
CA GLY A 348 3.53 30.80 17.06
C GLY A 348 2.58 29.68 17.46
N GLN A 349 3.11 28.60 18.02
CA GLN A 349 2.30 27.45 18.44
C GLN A 349 1.58 27.75 19.77
N VAL A 350 0.25 27.79 19.75
CA VAL A 350 -0.58 28.02 20.94
C VAL A 350 -1.37 26.76 21.29
N GLU A 351 -1.32 26.37 22.57
CA GLU A 351 -2.00 25.18 23.08
C GLU A 351 -3.45 25.45 23.49
N PHE A 352 -4.34 24.57 23.03
CA PHE A 352 -5.75 24.51 23.40
C PHE A 352 -6.00 23.20 24.14
N SER A 353 -6.41 23.30 25.41
CA SER A 353 -6.74 22.16 26.27
C SER A 353 -8.24 22.11 26.53
N VAL A 354 -8.93 21.12 25.99
CA VAL A 354 -10.36 20.90 26.21
C VAL A 354 -10.55 19.60 26.97
N THR A 355 -11.36 19.67 28.02
CA THR A 355 -11.69 18.53 28.88
C THR A 355 -13.18 18.25 28.79
N THR A 356 -13.53 16.98 28.61
CA THR A 356 -14.90 16.47 28.79
C THR A 356 -14.93 15.51 29.96
N GLU A 357 -15.95 15.61 30.82
CA GLU A 357 -16.13 14.73 31.97
C GLU A 357 -17.56 14.19 32.01
N ALA A 358 -17.72 12.88 32.18
CA ALA A 358 -19.00 12.27 32.52
C ALA A 358 -19.30 12.53 34.02
N LEU A 359 -20.36 13.28 34.28
CA LEU A 359 -20.80 13.68 35.61
C LEU A 359 -21.51 12.52 36.32
N GLN A 360 -21.18 12.29 37.59
CA GLN A 360 -21.84 11.28 38.45
C GLN A 360 -23.20 11.75 39.03
N ASN A 361 -23.73 12.88 38.57
CA ASN A 361 -24.94 13.46 39.15
C ASN A 361 -26.17 12.61 38.79
N GLN A 362 -27.00 12.26 39.78
CA GLN A 362 -28.24 11.48 39.63
C GLN A 362 -29.36 12.18 38.83
N GLN A 363 -29.08 13.32 38.19
CA GLN A 363 -30.09 14.06 37.45
C GLN A 363 -30.32 13.40 36.09
N PRO A 364 -31.50 12.80 35.84
CA PRO A 364 -31.72 11.96 34.67
C PRO A 364 -31.65 12.76 33.37
N CYS A 365 -31.23 12.07 32.31
CA CYS A 365 -31.24 12.59 30.96
C CYS A 365 -32.62 12.37 30.34
N GLY A 366 -33.59 13.21 30.75
CA GLY A 366 -34.99 13.00 30.42
C GLY A 366 -35.53 11.75 31.11
N ASN A 367 -35.84 10.70 30.34
CA ASN A 367 -36.35 9.43 30.86
C ASN A 367 -35.25 8.38 31.11
N TYR A 368 -33.99 8.70 30.77
CA TYR A 368 -32.88 7.76 30.88
C TYR A 368 -32.11 7.96 32.19
N ILE A 369 -31.76 6.84 32.82
CA ILE A 369 -30.83 6.80 33.96
C ILE A 369 -29.44 7.12 33.42
N VAL A 370 -28.76 8.05 34.08
CA VAL A 370 -27.37 8.40 33.74
C VAL A 370 -26.46 7.35 34.35
N GLU A 371 -25.66 6.70 33.51
CA GLU A 371 -24.57 5.84 33.97
C GLU A 371 -23.25 6.59 33.78
N SER A 372 -22.34 6.44 34.74
CA SER A 372 -20.97 6.94 34.61
C SER A 372 -20.08 5.75 34.21
N PRO A 373 -19.30 5.85 33.13
CA PRO A 373 -18.31 4.82 32.85
C PRO A 373 -17.28 4.76 33.99
N GLU A 374 -16.91 3.54 34.40
CA GLU A 374 -15.90 3.31 35.45
C GLU A 374 -14.48 3.62 34.94
N LYS A 375 -14.23 3.46 33.63
CA LYS A 375 -12.96 3.74 32.95
C LYS A 375 -13.11 4.88 31.96
N GLY A 376 -12.09 5.74 31.84
CA GLY A 376 -12.10 6.86 30.88
C GLY A 376 -13.22 7.88 31.14
N ARG A 377 -13.58 8.13 32.41
CA ARG A 377 -14.63 9.08 32.80
C ARG A 377 -14.36 10.50 32.31
N LYS A 378 -13.08 10.84 32.17
CA LYS A 378 -12.60 12.14 31.79
C LYS A 378 -11.63 11.98 30.62
N ASP A 379 -11.88 12.74 29.57
CA ASP A 379 -11.01 12.83 28.40
C ASP A 379 -10.56 14.27 28.23
N THR A 380 -9.24 14.47 28.14
CA THR A 380 -8.63 15.78 27.93
C THR A 380 -7.81 15.76 26.66
N VAL A 381 -8.11 16.67 25.74
CA VAL A 381 -7.38 16.85 24.49
C VAL A 381 -6.61 18.15 24.52
N ILE A 382 -5.29 18.04 24.30
CA ILE A 382 -4.38 19.16 24.14
C ILE A 382 -3.93 19.17 22.69
N ARG A 383 -4.23 20.24 21.95
CA ARG A 383 -3.72 20.45 20.60
C ARG A 383 -3.07 21.81 20.44
N GLN A 384 -2.02 21.86 19.63
CA GLN A 384 -1.36 23.09 19.22
C GLN A 384 -1.97 23.60 17.92
N LEU A 385 -2.08 24.92 17.82
CA LEU A 385 -2.54 25.63 16.62
C LEU A 385 -1.55 26.75 16.30
N LEU A 386 -1.19 26.88 15.03
CA LEU A 386 -0.27 27.91 14.55
C LEU A 386 -0.99 29.26 14.46
N VAL A 387 -0.47 30.25 15.18
CA VAL A 387 -0.93 31.65 15.13
C VAL A 387 0.06 32.49 14.31
N GLU A 388 -0.41 32.94 13.16
CA GLU A 388 0.33 33.76 12.20
C GLU A 388 0.17 35.26 12.51
N PRO A 389 1.17 36.08 12.16
CA PRO A 389 1.07 37.52 12.30
C PRO A 389 0.02 38.11 11.33
N GLU A 390 -0.55 39.23 11.72
CA GLU A 390 -1.45 40.02 10.89
C GLU A 390 -0.73 40.70 9.72
N GLY A 391 -1.47 40.91 8.62
CA GLY A 391 -0.98 41.60 7.43
C GLY A 391 -0.70 40.67 6.25
N ILE A 392 -0.11 41.22 5.19
CA ILE A 392 0.25 40.49 3.97
C ILE A 392 1.76 40.32 3.95
N GLU A 393 2.22 39.07 3.91
CA GLU A 393 3.63 38.74 3.82
C GLU A 393 4.24 39.32 2.53
N LYS A 394 5.43 39.94 2.66
CA LYS A 394 6.23 40.42 1.53
C LYS A 394 7.62 39.83 1.63
N GLU A 395 7.94 38.97 0.68
CA GLU A 395 9.26 38.38 0.54
C GLU A 395 10.04 39.09 -0.59
N THR A 396 11.27 39.51 -0.31
CA THR A 396 12.19 40.07 -1.30
C THR A 396 13.48 39.26 -1.30
N THR A 397 13.78 38.59 -2.41
CA THR A 397 15.02 37.84 -2.57
C THR A 397 16.07 38.69 -3.29
N GLN A 398 17.27 38.80 -2.71
CA GLN A 398 18.44 39.38 -3.37
C GLN A 398 19.47 38.28 -3.59
N ASN A 399 19.56 37.78 -4.81
CA ASN A 399 20.54 36.79 -5.22
C ASN A 399 21.81 37.46 -5.79
N SER A 400 22.97 36.93 -5.44
CA SER A 400 24.25 37.31 -6.06
C SER A 400 25.12 36.08 -6.27
N VAL A 401 25.90 36.10 -7.35
CA VAL A 401 26.89 35.06 -7.65
C VAL A 401 28.27 35.66 -7.43
N LEU A 402 29.03 35.07 -6.51
CA LEU A 402 30.39 35.50 -6.20
C LEU A 402 31.36 34.52 -6.86
N CYS A 403 32.04 34.98 -7.91
CA CYS A 403 33.14 34.25 -8.55
C CYS A 403 34.46 34.91 -8.17
N VAL A 404 35.31 34.20 -7.44
CA VAL A 404 36.70 34.60 -7.21
C VAL A 404 37.54 34.17 -8.43
N GLN A 405 38.29 35.10 -9.02
CA GLN A 405 39.29 34.76 -10.03
C GLN A 405 40.43 34.00 -9.34
N GLY A 406 40.65 32.76 -9.77
CA GLY A 406 41.77 31.92 -9.35
C GLY A 406 43.08 32.31 -10.00
#